data_AF-A0A4Q5Y188-F1
#
_entry.id   AF-A0A4Q5Y188-F1
#
_cell.length_a   1.000
_cell.length_b   1.000
_cell.length_c   1.000
_cell.angle_alpha   90.00
_cell.angle_beta   90.00
_cell.angle_gamma   90.00
#
_symmetry.space_group_name_H-M   'P 1'
#
loop_
_entity.id
_entity.type
_entity.pdbx_description
1 polymer ?
#
loop_
_entity_poly.entity_id
_entity_poly.type
_entity_poly.pdbx_seq_one_letter_code
_entity_poly.pdbx_strand_id
1 'polypeptide(L)' 'QPWIRQMHRTIREIRNDDSDLNPYAGTNDSEFFAVLSEYFFQKPGFLREHHPELYRILEETYRVNDEAE' A
#
# COMPACT_ATOMS: atom_id res chain seq x y z
N GLN A 1 -4.62 -14.64 6.12
CA GLN A 1 -4.35 -14.39 4.68
C GLN A 1 -2.99 -13.70 4.55
N PRO A 2 -2.21 -13.94 3.48
CA PRO A 2 -0.89 -13.35 3.31
C PRO A 2 -0.88 -11.82 3.39
N TRP A 3 -1.88 -11.15 2.82
CA TRP A 3 -1.98 -9.69 2.79
C TRP A 3 -2.12 -9.05 4.18
N ILE A 4 -2.93 -9.62 5.09
CA ILE A 4 -3.12 -9.11 6.46
C ILE A 4 -1.78 -9.06 7.22
N ARG A 5 -0.93 -10.07 7.03
CA ARG A 5 0.39 -10.10 7.69
C ARG A 5 1.29 -9.00 7.15
N GLN A 6 1.27 -8.76 5.83
CA GLN A 6 2.04 -7.69 5.21
C GLN A 6 1.53 -6.32 5.68
N MET A 7 0.22 -6.09 5.67
CA MET A 7 -0.39 -4.87 6.21
C MET A 7 0.06 -4.60 7.65
N HIS A 8 -0.12 -5.56 8.57
CA HIS A 8 0.28 -5.34 9.96
C HIS A 8 1.78 -5.15 10.13
N ARG A 9 2.61 -5.73 9.25
CA ARG A 9 4.05 -5.50 9.23
C ARG A 9 4.35 -4.05 8.84
N THR A 10 3.81 -3.59 7.72
CA THR A 10 4.03 -2.23 7.23
C THR A 10 3.47 -1.18 8.20
N ILE A 11 2.32 -1.42 8.83
CA ILE A 11 1.80 -0.54 9.90
C ILE A 11 2.80 -0.43 11.06
N ARG A 12 3.49 -1.51 11.44
CA ARG A 12 4.53 -1.45 12.47
C ARG A 12 5.76 -0.67 12.00
N GLU A 13 6.19 -0.86 10.76
CA GLU A 13 7.30 -0.12 10.15
C GLU A 13 6.99 1.39 10.13
N ILE A 14 5.78 1.79 9.71
CA ILE A 14 5.30 3.18 9.78
C ILE A 14 5.34 3.74 11.20
N ARG A 15 4.84 2.98 12.20
CA ARG A 15 4.81 3.42 13.60
C ARG A 15 6.21 3.56 14.21
N ASN A 16 7.19 2.88 13.65
CA ASN A 16 8.59 2.95 14.08
C ASN A 16 9.39 3.99 13.29
N ASP A 17 8.74 4.79 12.42
CA ASP A 17 9.39 5.75 11.53
C ASP A 17 10.39 5.07 10.54
N ASP A 18 10.12 3.80 10.21
CA ASP A 18 10.92 2.94 9.33
C ASP A 18 10.18 2.67 8.01
N SER A 19 9.39 3.65 7.55
CA SER A 19 8.64 3.56 6.30
C SER A 19 8.56 4.93 5.63
N ASP A 20 8.59 4.91 4.31
CA ASP A 20 8.40 6.04 3.40
C ASP A 20 6.91 6.30 3.04
N LEU A 21 5.99 5.54 3.64
CA LEU A 21 4.56 5.80 3.57
C LEU A 21 4.15 6.92 4.51
N ASN A 22 3.04 7.59 4.20
CA ASN A 22 2.49 8.63 5.06
C ASN A 22 2.23 8.06 6.48
N PRO A 23 2.76 8.68 7.57
CA PRO A 23 2.58 8.21 8.94
C PRO A 23 1.12 7.99 9.34
N TYR A 24 0.19 8.72 8.71
CA TYR A 24 -1.24 8.57 8.93
C TYR A 24 -1.76 7.15 8.61
N ALA A 25 -1.13 6.46 7.65
CA ALA A 25 -1.42 5.06 7.34
C ALA A 25 -1.15 4.11 8.53
N GLY A 26 -0.34 4.52 9.51
CA GLY A 26 -0.08 3.76 10.73
C GLY A 26 -1.21 3.84 11.77
N THR A 27 -2.24 4.66 11.57
CA THR A 27 -3.29 4.93 12.57
C THR A 27 -4.14 3.69 12.85
N ASN A 28 -4.73 3.11 11.81
CA ASN A 28 -5.52 1.88 11.86
C ASN A 28 -5.59 1.24 10.47
N ASP A 29 -6.14 0.03 10.36
CA ASP A 29 -6.20 -0.74 9.12
C ASP A 29 -6.99 -0.03 8.00
N SER A 30 -8.03 0.74 8.36
CA SER A 30 -8.82 1.51 7.39
C SER A 30 -8.02 2.66 6.79
N GLU A 31 -7.28 3.40 7.62
CA GLU A 31 -6.41 4.49 7.14
C GLU A 31 -5.23 3.96 6.34
N PHE A 32 -4.67 2.82 6.75
CA PHE A 32 -3.66 2.14 5.97
C PHE A 32 -4.15 1.84 4.55
N PHE A 33 -5.33 1.23 4.44
CA PHE A 33 -5.92 0.91 3.15
C PHE A 33 -6.26 2.17 2.35
N ALA A 34 -6.82 3.21 2.97
CA ALA A 34 -7.17 4.46 2.29
C ALA A 34 -5.93 5.13 1.67
N VAL A 35 -4.84 5.25 2.42
CA VAL A 35 -3.58 5.85 1.93
C VAL A 35 -2.95 5.00 0.84
N LEU A 36 -2.94 3.67 1.00
CA LEU A 36 -2.42 2.77 -0.02
C LEU A 36 -3.18 2.90 -1.34
N SER A 37 -4.51 3.00 -1.28
CA SER A 37 -5.34 3.19 -2.46
C SER A 37 -5.10 4.55 -3.12
N GLU A 38 -4.89 5.62 -2.34
CA GLU A 38 -4.46 6.91 -2.88
C GLU A 38 -3.13 6.78 -3.63
N TYR A 39 -2.13 6.15 -3.02
CA TYR A 39 -0.82 5.95 -3.64
C TYR A 39 -0.93 5.09 -4.90
N PHE A 40 -1.76 4.06 -4.90
CA PHE A 40 -1.98 3.20 -6.05
C PHE A 40 -2.53 3.97 -7.26
N PHE A 41 -3.53 4.84 -7.06
CA PHE A 41 -4.14 5.59 -8.17
C PHE A 41 -3.38 6.87 -8.55
N GLN A 42 -2.73 7.54 -7.60
CA GLN A 42 -2.08 8.84 -7.84
C GLN A 42 -0.58 8.74 -8.06
N LYS A 43 0.07 7.75 -7.46
CA LYS A 43 1.54 7.54 -7.50
C LYS A 43 1.89 6.05 -7.67
N PRO A 44 1.34 5.35 -8.67
CA PRO A 44 1.53 3.90 -8.83
C PRO A 44 3.01 3.51 -8.93
N GLY A 45 3.84 4.34 -9.58
CA GLY A 45 5.29 4.11 -9.69
C GLY A 45 6.01 4.05 -8.35
N PHE A 46 5.69 4.97 -7.42
CA PHE A 46 6.26 4.97 -6.07
C PHE A 46 5.92 3.67 -5.34
N LEU A 47 4.64 3.28 -5.37
CA LEU A 47 4.19 2.07 -4.69
C LEU A 47 4.78 0.81 -5.32
N ARG A 48 4.94 0.78 -6.65
CA ARG A 48 5.53 -0.34 -7.40
C ARG A 48 7.03 -0.49 -7.12
N GLU A 49 7.77 0.60 -6.93
CA GLU A 49 9.21 0.60 -6.65
C GLU A 49 9.52 0.31 -5.18
N HIS A 50 8.85 0.99 -4.26
CA HIS A 50 9.17 0.93 -2.83
C HIS A 50 8.40 -0.18 -2.09
N HIS A 51 7.19 -0.51 -2.54
CA HIS A 51 6.30 -1.50 -1.90
C HIS A 51 5.70 -2.50 -2.90
N PRO A 52 6.52 -3.23 -3.68
CA PRO A 52 6.05 -4.05 -4.80
C PRO A 52 5.04 -5.13 -4.40
N GLU A 53 5.13 -5.65 -3.17
CA GLU A 53 4.17 -6.63 -2.65
C GLU A 53 2.79 -6.00 -2.39
N LEU A 54 2.75 -4.78 -1.83
CA LEU A 54 1.49 -4.05 -1.59
C LEU A 54 0.86 -3.62 -2.92
N TYR A 55 1.69 -3.17 -3.88
CA TYR A 55 1.23 -2.85 -5.22
C TYR A 55 0.54 -4.03 -5.89
N ARG A 56 1.15 -5.23 -5.88
CA ARG A 56 0.57 -6.44 -6.48
C ARG A 56 -0.78 -6.81 -5.83
N ILE A 57 -0.87 -6.69 -4.50
CA ILE A 57 -2.13 -6.97 -3.78
C ILE A 57 -3.24 -6.01 -4.23
N LEU A 58 -2.95 -4.72 -4.37
CA LEU A 58 -3.94 -3.73 -4.81
C LEU A 58 -4.31 -3.91 -6.28
N GLU A 59 -3.35 -4.26 -7.14
CA GLU A 59 -3.59 -4.61 -8.54
C GLU A 59 -4.55 -5.81 -8.67
N GLU A 60 -4.31 -6.88 -7.91
CA GLU A 60 -5.21 -8.04 -7.84
C GLU A 60 -6.59 -7.69 -7.26
N THR A 61 -6.64 -6.79 -6.26
CA THR A 61 -7.87 -6.39 -5.57
C THR A 61 -8.76 -5.52 -6.45
N TYR A 62 -8.20 -4.51 -7.09
CA TYR A 62 -8.94 -3.59 -7.96
C TYR A 62 -9.14 -4.14 -9.37
N ARG A 63 -8.41 -5.21 -9.76
CA ARG A 63 -8.43 -5.78 -11.11
C ARG A 63 -8.26 -4.72 -12.20
N VAL A 64 -7.43 -3.72 -11.92
CA VAL A 64 -7.08 -2.72 -12.92
C VAL A 64 -6.18 -3.44 -13.90
N ASN A 65 -6.74 -3.86 -15.03
CA ASN A 65 -5.93 -4.17 -16.18
C ASN A 65 -5.29 -2.84 -16.59
N ASP A 66 -3.96 -2.80 -16.61
CA ASP A 66 -3.15 -1.72 -17.19
C ASP A 66 -3.44 -1.68 -18.72
N GLU A 67 -4.67 -1.34 -19.12
CA GLU A 67 -5.00 -0.90 -20.47
C GLU A 67 -4.66 0.59 -20.56
N ALA A 68 -3.37 0.88 -20.44
CA ALA A 68 -2.81 2.13 -20.92
C ALA A 68 -2.59 1.98 -22.43
N GLU A 69 -3.51 2.51 -23.23
CA GLU A 69 -3.28 2.84 -24.65
C GLU A 69 -2.15 3.86 -24.80
#